data_AF-A0A6U8X002-F1
#
_entry.id   AF-A0A6U8X002-F1
#
_cell.length_a   1.000
_cell.length_b   1.000
_cell.length_c   1.000
_cell.angle_alpha   90.00
_cell.angle_beta   90.00
_cell.angle_gamma   90.00
#
_symmetry.space_group_name_H-M   'P 1'
#
loop_
_entity.id
_entity.type
_entity.pdbx_description
1 polymer ?
#
loop_
_entity_poly.entity_id
_entity_poly.type
_entity_poly.pdbx_seq_one_letter_code
_entity_poly.pdbx_strand_id
1 'polypeptide(L)'
;MGAYDEITPKHTVNAVALAIIFGVIGASLLGLVTDHMFFRRRLKGIPDDRPRGWTMGLIIASYILLIPGLLHTLFGYRIAAVNGMEVLSERKENMVEFAHELLTSGSISGFLFVVGFAIVLPLLKMCLLITGGILRHSQNRDRRLFARRCILFVQRISKWASPDMFAYILLVYLIRGFNHPPILNGFMDLDIGFSCFATFCVASTISSLGVRMPHGRDLVADGVGGAPWGFTPLPVLVLTVVLFVVFVITFYKGMLLPCMKLRLELDSLFASGEIDPSLKEVVESLGIQEMAANNVSIWNCTTALWDWIPPRGVDPNDPWSTAKDYWEVNSLIAFILMTVLVISFTILDMLFLVAMAVYMQMYRHRLPHSIGITHFLRKMSMLDVCITGVFVIILAGGIYEKSGVQLGRLEGLNYLLVAELCHYLCYFLVSMTARCDHPHGISNGEGAKPGYTRQDGEDGDSAKEYDETDSETDVE
;
A
#
# COMPACT_ATOMS: atom_id res chain seq x y z
N MET A 1 11.25 -16.55 -35.22
CA MET A 1 10.06 -17.22 -34.63
C MET A 1 10.34 -18.10 -33.40
N GLY A 2 11.59 -18.21 -32.89
CA GLY A 2 11.93 -19.15 -31.79
C GLY A 2 12.36 -18.53 -30.45
N ALA A 3 11.94 -17.30 -30.11
CA ALA A 3 12.37 -16.63 -28.87
C ALA A 3 11.21 -16.17 -27.96
N TYR A 4 9.97 -16.55 -28.26
CA TYR A 4 8.81 -16.21 -27.42
C TYR A 4 8.56 -17.23 -26.29
N ASP A 5 9.32 -18.34 -26.23
CA ASP A 5 9.03 -19.47 -25.33
C ASP A 5 9.42 -19.26 -23.86
N GLU A 6 10.09 -18.15 -23.52
CA GLU A 6 10.50 -17.93 -22.13
C GLU A 6 9.60 -16.96 -21.34
N ILE A 7 8.57 -16.35 -21.94
CA ILE A 7 7.62 -15.54 -21.15
C ILE A 7 6.63 -16.50 -20.49
N THR A 8 6.48 -16.39 -19.16
CA THR A 8 5.52 -17.18 -18.40
C THR A 8 4.15 -17.07 -19.08
N PRO A 9 3.51 -18.19 -19.47
CA PRO A 9 2.24 -18.11 -20.17
C PRO A 9 1.21 -17.30 -19.36
N LYS A 10 0.52 -16.35 -20.00
CA LYS A 10 -0.39 -15.41 -19.31
C LYS A 10 -1.45 -16.13 -18.45
N HIS A 11 -1.96 -17.27 -18.92
CA HIS A 11 -2.91 -18.09 -18.14
C HIS A 11 -2.32 -18.59 -16.82
N THR A 12 -1.04 -18.96 -16.80
CA THR A 12 -0.31 -19.36 -15.58
C THR A 12 -0.17 -18.16 -14.64
N VAL A 13 0.24 -16.99 -15.15
CA VAL A 13 0.36 -15.76 -14.36
C VAL A 13 -0.97 -15.40 -13.72
N ASN A 14 -2.07 -15.43 -14.49
CA ASN A 14 -3.41 -15.15 -13.99
C ASN A 14 -3.89 -16.14 -12.94
N ALA A 15 -3.69 -17.44 -13.17
CA ALA A 15 -4.08 -18.48 -12.22
C ALA A 15 -3.33 -18.33 -10.89
N VAL A 16 -2.02 -18.05 -10.94
CA VAL A 16 -1.18 -17.82 -9.76
C VAL A 16 -1.60 -16.54 -9.05
N ALA A 17 -1.83 -15.43 -9.77
CA ALA A 17 -2.27 -14.17 -9.18
C ALA A 17 -3.62 -14.32 -8.44
N LEU A 18 -4.59 -15.01 -9.03
CA LEU A 18 -5.87 -15.32 -8.38
C LEU A 18 -5.66 -16.22 -7.15
N ALA A 19 -4.84 -17.26 -7.26
CA ALA A 19 -4.53 -18.15 -6.14
C ALA A 19 -3.89 -17.39 -4.97
N ILE A 20 -3.01 -16.42 -5.25
CA ILE A 20 -2.40 -15.54 -4.24
C ILE A 20 -3.48 -14.73 -3.52
N ILE A 21 -4.37 -14.06 -4.27
CA ILE A 21 -5.44 -13.23 -3.69
C ILE A 21 -6.37 -14.09 -2.81
N PHE A 22 -6.87 -15.20 -3.35
CA PHE A 22 -7.77 -16.09 -2.60
C PHE A 22 -7.05 -16.76 -1.42
N GLY A 23 -5.77 -17.08 -1.55
CA GLY A 23 -4.95 -17.62 -0.46
C GLY A 23 -4.83 -16.65 0.71
N VAL A 24 -4.59 -15.37 0.44
CA VAL A 24 -4.51 -14.33 1.48
C VAL A 24 -5.86 -14.09 2.16
N ILE A 25 -6.95 -14.07 1.40
CA ILE A 25 -8.31 -13.99 1.94
C ILE A 25 -8.61 -15.22 2.81
N GLY A 26 -8.32 -16.42 2.31
CA GLY A 26 -8.51 -17.68 3.01
C GLY A 26 -7.72 -17.76 4.32
N ALA A 27 -6.44 -17.36 4.32
CA ALA A 27 -5.62 -17.30 5.52
C ALA A 27 -6.16 -16.32 6.57
N SER A 28 -6.70 -15.17 6.12
CA SER A 28 -7.33 -14.18 7.00
C SER A 28 -8.62 -14.70 7.63
N LEU A 29 -9.47 -15.37 6.85
CA LEU A 29 -10.69 -16.02 7.33
C LEU A 29 -10.39 -17.18 8.28
N LEU A 30 -9.41 -18.02 7.95
CA LEU A 30 -8.96 -19.11 8.82
C LEU A 30 -8.44 -18.56 10.15
N GLY A 31 -7.67 -17.48 10.12
CA GLY A 31 -7.23 -16.77 11.32
C GLY A 31 -8.41 -16.25 12.16
N LEU A 32 -9.44 -15.70 11.51
CA LEU A 32 -10.67 -15.25 12.18
C LEU A 32 -11.42 -16.40 12.87
N VAL A 33 -11.64 -17.50 12.15
CA VAL A 33 -12.35 -18.69 12.64
C VAL A 33 -11.59 -19.32 13.80
N THR A 34 -10.26 -19.46 13.65
CA THR A 34 -9.40 -20.02 14.70
C THR A 34 -9.43 -19.15 15.97
N ASP A 35 -9.39 -17.81 15.81
CA ASP A 35 -9.51 -16.87 16.91
C ASP A 35 -10.81 -17.05 17.70
N HIS A 36 -11.91 -17.18 16.97
CA HIS A 36 -13.25 -17.22 17.52
C HIS A 36 -13.55 -18.57 18.17
N MET A 37 -13.24 -19.67 17.48
CA MET A 37 -13.59 -21.03 17.91
C MET A 37 -12.66 -21.57 18.99
N PHE A 38 -11.35 -21.34 18.89
CA PHE A 38 -10.37 -21.95 19.80
C PHE A 38 -9.94 -20.98 20.89
N PHE A 39 -9.36 -19.84 20.53
CA PHE A 39 -8.73 -18.95 21.51
C PHE A 39 -9.77 -18.30 22.44
N ARG A 40 -10.84 -17.73 21.90
CA ARG A 40 -11.84 -17.03 22.73
C ARG A 40 -12.71 -17.96 23.57
N ARG A 41 -13.03 -19.15 23.06
CA ARG A 41 -13.91 -20.08 23.78
C ARG A 41 -13.17 -20.95 24.78
N ARG A 42 -11.97 -21.44 24.46
CA ARG A 42 -11.26 -22.42 25.31
C ARG A 42 -10.32 -21.80 26.32
N LEU A 43 -9.70 -20.66 26.03
CA LEU A 43 -8.65 -20.09 26.87
C LEU A 43 -9.19 -18.89 27.65
N LYS A 44 -9.64 -19.15 28.89
CA LYS A 44 -10.00 -18.09 29.85
C LYS A 44 -8.74 -17.31 30.23
N GLY A 45 -8.83 -15.97 30.26
CA GLY A 45 -7.74 -15.09 30.69
C GLY A 45 -6.82 -14.56 29.59
N ILE A 46 -7.13 -14.78 28.30
CA ILE A 46 -6.37 -14.15 27.23
C ILE A 46 -6.62 -12.63 27.21
N PRO A 47 -5.58 -11.78 27.18
CA PRO A 47 -5.72 -10.33 27.09
C PRO A 47 -6.49 -9.87 25.83
N ASP A 48 -7.44 -8.95 26.02
CA ASP A 48 -8.27 -8.38 24.93
C ASP A 48 -7.49 -7.51 23.93
N ASP A 49 -6.27 -7.10 24.30
CA ASP A 49 -5.43 -6.23 23.50
C ASP A 49 -4.57 -6.98 22.47
N ARG A 50 -4.60 -8.32 22.44
CA ARG A 50 -3.87 -9.11 21.43
C ARG A 50 -4.33 -8.80 19.99
N PRO A 51 -3.47 -9.00 18.97
CA PRO A 51 -3.89 -8.90 17.58
C PRO A 51 -5.00 -9.92 17.31
N ARG A 52 -6.01 -9.52 16.55
CA ARG A 52 -7.09 -10.45 16.16
C ARG A 52 -6.52 -11.53 15.24
N GLY A 53 -7.07 -12.74 15.27
CA GLY A 53 -6.52 -13.83 14.47
C GLY A 53 -6.55 -13.58 12.95
N TRP A 54 -7.52 -12.83 12.43
CA TRP A 54 -7.52 -12.41 11.02
C TRP A 54 -6.31 -11.53 10.68
N THR A 55 -5.89 -10.66 11.60
CA THR A 55 -4.71 -9.81 11.44
C THR A 55 -3.46 -10.67 11.43
N MET A 56 -3.37 -11.67 12.31
CA MET A 56 -2.24 -12.61 12.32
C MET A 56 -2.17 -13.43 11.03
N GLY A 57 -3.30 -13.97 10.56
CA GLY A 57 -3.38 -14.68 9.27
C GLY A 57 -2.93 -13.82 8.10
N LEU A 58 -3.37 -12.55 8.07
CA LEU A 58 -2.98 -11.59 7.04
C LEU A 58 -1.47 -11.24 7.10
N ILE A 59 -0.90 -11.05 8.30
CA ILE A 59 0.55 -10.81 8.47
C ILE A 59 1.32 -12.01 7.93
N ILE A 60 1.02 -13.22 8.41
CA ILE A 60 1.76 -14.44 8.04
C ILE A 60 1.69 -14.66 6.53
N ALA A 61 0.48 -14.63 5.96
CA ALA A 61 0.29 -14.81 4.52
C ALA A 61 1.05 -13.74 3.70
N SER A 62 1.00 -12.47 4.12
CA SER A 62 1.73 -11.41 3.43
C SER A 62 3.24 -11.63 3.42
N TYR A 63 3.84 -12.01 4.55
CA TYR A 63 5.30 -12.22 4.64
C TYR A 63 5.76 -13.49 3.92
N ILE A 64 4.91 -14.51 3.80
CA ILE A 64 5.17 -15.67 2.94
C ILE A 64 5.27 -15.23 1.47
N LEU A 65 4.45 -14.26 1.04
CA LEU A 65 4.48 -13.71 -0.33
C LEU A 65 5.65 -12.75 -0.60
N LEU A 66 6.28 -12.21 0.43
CA LEU A 66 7.42 -11.30 0.25
C LEU A 66 8.59 -11.99 -0.48
N ILE A 67 8.93 -13.22 -0.08
CA ILE A 67 10.04 -13.97 -0.67
C ILE A 67 9.83 -14.21 -2.18
N PRO A 68 8.74 -14.84 -2.64
CA PRO A 68 8.49 -15.00 -4.07
C PRO A 68 8.31 -13.65 -4.79
N GLY A 69 7.78 -12.63 -4.11
CA GLY A 69 7.68 -11.28 -4.67
C GLY A 69 9.03 -10.61 -4.94
N LEU A 70 10.09 -10.99 -4.21
CA LEU A 70 11.44 -10.48 -4.43
C LEU A 70 12.24 -11.34 -5.43
N LEU A 71 12.00 -12.65 -5.45
CA LEU A 71 12.80 -13.62 -6.22
C LEU A 71 12.24 -13.93 -7.61
N HIS A 72 10.93 -13.88 -7.81
CA HIS A 72 10.35 -14.07 -9.15
C HIS A 72 10.35 -12.78 -9.96
N THR A 73 10.28 -12.93 -11.28
CA THR A 73 10.16 -11.83 -12.24
C THR A 73 9.03 -10.89 -11.84
N LEU A 74 9.35 -9.61 -11.68
CA LEU A 74 8.38 -8.56 -11.38
C LEU A 74 7.70 -8.11 -12.68
N PHE A 75 8.53 -7.81 -13.67
CA PHE A 75 8.11 -7.42 -14.99
C PHE A 75 9.11 -7.93 -16.02
N GLY A 76 8.62 -8.12 -17.23
CA GLY A 76 9.43 -8.31 -18.42
C GLY A 76 9.07 -7.26 -19.44
N TYR A 77 10.05 -6.73 -20.16
CA TYR A 77 9.81 -5.85 -21.29
C TYR A 77 10.62 -6.25 -22.50
N ARG A 78 10.08 -5.92 -23.66
CA ARG A 78 10.71 -6.12 -24.96
C ARG A 78 10.35 -4.96 -25.88
N ILE A 79 11.36 -4.27 -26.36
CA ILE A 79 11.25 -3.21 -27.36
C ILE A 79 11.88 -3.76 -28.63
N ALA A 80 11.11 -3.78 -29.72
CA ALA A 80 11.56 -4.32 -30.99
C ALA A 80 11.16 -3.42 -32.16
N ALA A 81 12.05 -3.28 -33.15
CA ALA A 81 11.82 -2.52 -34.36
C ALA A 81 11.45 -3.44 -35.55
N VAL A 82 10.94 -2.83 -36.61
CA VAL A 82 10.71 -3.46 -37.92
C VAL A 82 9.90 -4.76 -37.81
N ASN A 83 8.69 -4.66 -37.26
CA ASN A 83 7.76 -5.77 -37.05
C ASN A 83 8.34 -6.91 -36.21
N GLY A 84 9.22 -6.57 -35.26
CA GLY A 84 9.84 -7.54 -34.36
C GLY A 84 11.02 -8.31 -34.96
N MET A 85 11.48 -7.94 -36.16
CA MET A 85 12.68 -8.54 -36.77
C MET A 85 13.95 -8.18 -36.01
N GLU A 86 13.98 -7.00 -35.39
CA GLU A 86 15.12 -6.53 -34.62
C GLU A 86 14.70 -6.23 -33.18
N VAL A 87 15.31 -6.92 -32.22
CA VAL A 87 15.04 -6.70 -30.80
C VAL A 87 16.02 -5.64 -30.31
N LEU A 88 15.51 -4.44 -30.01
CA LEU A 88 16.33 -3.32 -29.52
C LEU A 88 16.70 -3.51 -28.06
N SER A 89 15.80 -4.06 -27.26
CA SER A 89 16.04 -4.34 -25.86
C SER A 89 15.04 -5.38 -25.36
N GLU A 90 15.52 -6.40 -24.66
CA GLU A 90 14.68 -7.39 -24.00
C GLU A 90 15.25 -7.72 -22.65
N ARG A 91 14.41 -7.60 -21.61
CA ARG A 91 14.81 -7.88 -20.24
C ARG A 91 13.68 -8.44 -19.40
N LYS A 92 14.07 -9.27 -18.44
CA LYS A 92 13.24 -9.74 -17.33
C LYS A 92 13.97 -9.38 -16.07
N GLU A 93 13.27 -8.75 -15.15
CA GLU A 93 13.90 -8.27 -13.92
C GLU A 93 13.11 -8.77 -12.71
N ASN A 94 13.82 -9.44 -11.80
CA ASN A 94 13.38 -9.60 -10.42
C ASN A 94 14.00 -8.50 -9.54
N MET A 95 13.53 -8.36 -8.29
CA MET A 95 13.98 -7.26 -7.42
C MET A 95 15.47 -7.35 -7.07
N VAL A 96 16.00 -8.57 -6.94
CA VAL A 96 17.39 -8.81 -6.53
C VAL A 96 18.35 -8.49 -7.67
N GLU A 97 18.03 -8.91 -8.89
CA GLU A 97 18.80 -8.58 -10.10
C GLU A 97 18.77 -7.09 -10.38
N PHE A 98 17.61 -6.44 -10.27
CA PHE A 98 17.49 -5.00 -10.44
C PHE A 98 18.32 -4.23 -9.40
N ALA A 99 18.29 -4.66 -8.13
CA ALA A 99 19.14 -4.08 -7.09
C ALA A 99 20.63 -4.30 -7.37
N HIS A 100 21.01 -5.51 -7.79
CA HIS A 100 22.39 -5.81 -8.16
C HIS A 100 22.87 -4.91 -9.32
N GLU A 101 22.04 -4.73 -10.34
CA GLU A 101 22.35 -3.85 -11.47
C GLU A 101 22.49 -2.38 -11.06
N LEU A 102 21.62 -1.88 -10.18
CA LEU A 102 21.74 -0.52 -9.65
C LEU A 102 23.08 -0.31 -8.94
N LEU A 103 23.54 -1.32 -8.20
CA LEU A 103 24.81 -1.28 -7.50
C LEU A 103 26.00 -1.34 -8.46
N THR A 104 25.99 -2.25 -9.45
CA THR A 104 27.09 -2.40 -10.41
C THR A 104 27.18 -1.23 -11.39
N SER A 105 26.06 -0.62 -11.76
CA SER A 105 26.01 0.59 -12.59
C SER A 105 26.34 1.88 -11.83
N GLY A 106 26.57 1.80 -10.51
CA GLY A 106 27.01 2.92 -9.69
C GLY A 106 25.90 3.87 -9.22
N SER A 107 24.61 3.54 -9.42
CA SER A 107 23.50 4.31 -8.84
C SER A 107 23.23 3.89 -7.40
N ILE A 108 24.12 4.36 -6.51
CA ILE A 108 24.01 4.11 -5.08
C ILE A 108 22.68 4.62 -4.53
N SER A 109 22.18 5.77 -5.02
CA SER A 109 20.91 6.33 -4.56
C SER A 109 19.71 5.45 -4.95
N GLY A 110 19.64 5.01 -6.21
CA GLY A 110 18.59 4.09 -6.67
C GLY A 110 18.63 2.77 -5.90
N PHE A 111 19.83 2.19 -5.73
CA PHE A 111 20.04 0.98 -4.93
C PHE A 111 19.52 1.14 -3.50
N LEU A 112 19.91 2.20 -2.80
CA LEU A 112 19.50 2.44 -1.41
C LEU A 112 18.00 2.61 -1.27
N PHE A 113 17.33 3.29 -2.21
CA PHE A 113 15.87 3.43 -2.17
C PHE A 113 15.16 2.12 -2.48
N VAL A 114 15.53 1.42 -3.55
CA VAL A 114 14.89 0.15 -3.94
C VAL A 114 15.09 -0.91 -2.86
N VAL A 115 16.33 -1.15 -2.40
CA VAL A 115 16.60 -2.10 -1.31
C VAL A 115 15.99 -1.64 0.01
N GLY A 116 16.03 -0.34 0.27
CA GLY A 116 15.44 0.28 1.45
C GLY A 116 13.93 0.00 1.56
N PHE A 117 13.19 0.28 0.50
CA PHE A 117 11.74 0.12 0.45
C PHE A 117 11.32 -1.35 0.31
N ALA A 118 11.94 -2.11 -0.59
CA ALA A 118 11.52 -3.48 -0.91
C ALA A 118 11.98 -4.54 0.11
N ILE A 119 13.12 -4.33 0.78
CA ILE A 119 13.73 -5.35 1.67
C ILE A 119 13.87 -4.85 3.10
N VAL A 120 14.55 -3.71 3.31
CA VAL A 120 14.89 -3.25 4.67
C VAL A 120 13.65 -2.87 5.46
N LEU A 121 12.71 -2.11 4.89
CA LEU A 121 11.49 -1.71 5.58
C LEU A 121 10.59 -2.91 5.98
N PRO A 122 10.30 -3.89 5.10
CA PRO A 122 9.61 -5.11 5.49
C PRO A 122 10.25 -5.88 6.64
N LEU A 123 11.58 -6.03 6.63
CA LEU A 123 12.31 -6.71 7.70
C LEU A 123 12.26 -5.93 9.01
N LEU A 124 12.54 -4.63 8.96
CA LEU A 124 12.44 -3.73 10.11
C LEU A 124 11.04 -3.79 10.73
N LYS A 125 10.01 -3.77 9.89
CA LYS A 125 8.62 -3.91 10.32
C LYS A 125 8.38 -5.23 11.05
N MET A 126 8.87 -6.35 10.52
CA MET A 126 8.71 -7.65 11.15
C MET A 126 9.38 -7.67 12.54
N CYS A 127 10.62 -7.21 12.63
CA CYS A 127 11.35 -7.09 13.89
C CYS A 127 10.58 -6.26 14.91
N LEU A 128 10.08 -5.09 14.52
CA LEU A 128 9.32 -4.21 15.40
C LEU A 128 7.97 -4.80 15.83
N LEU A 129 7.29 -5.56 14.97
CA LEU A 129 6.06 -6.27 15.33
C LEU A 129 6.33 -7.39 16.34
N ILE A 130 7.41 -8.16 16.14
CA ILE A 130 7.82 -9.23 17.07
C ILE A 130 8.20 -8.61 18.42
N THR A 131 9.08 -7.61 18.43
CA THR A 131 9.48 -6.91 19.65
C THR A 131 8.28 -6.27 20.36
N GLY A 132 7.41 -5.59 19.61
CA GLY A 132 6.18 -4.99 20.14
C GLY A 132 5.21 -6.04 20.68
N GLY A 133 5.15 -7.23 20.10
CA GLY A 133 4.35 -8.35 20.58
C GLY A 133 4.89 -8.93 21.89
N ILE A 134 6.19 -9.22 21.96
CA ILE A 134 6.85 -9.80 23.15
C ILE A 134 6.76 -8.83 24.35
N LEU A 135 6.95 -7.54 24.13
CA LEU A 135 7.00 -6.54 25.20
C LEU A 135 5.62 -5.99 25.58
N ARG A 136 4.55 -6.32 24.85
CA ARG A 136 3.19 -5.78 25.04
C ARG A 136 2.65 -5.99 26.46
N HIS A 137 2.89 -7.17 27.03
CA HIS A 137 2.36 -7.56 28.35
C HIS A 137 3.40 -7.45 29.47
N SER A 138 4.50 -6.72 29.25
CA SER A 138 5.51 -6.54 30.30
C SER A 138 4.94 -5.77 31.50
N GLN A 139 5.28 -6.20 32.72
CA GLN A 139 4.92 -5.47 33.94
C GLN A 139 5.60 -4.09 34.00
N ASN A 140 6.78 -3.94 33.38
CA ASN A 140 7.52 -2.69 33.35
C ASN A 140 6.85 -1.68 32.39
N ARG A 141 6.53 -0.48 32.90
CA ARG A 141 5.94 0.64 32.14
C ARG A 141 6.76 1.04 30.91
N ASP A 142 8.08 1.10 31.03
CA ASP A 142 8.97 1.53 29.95
C ASP A 142 8.97 0.53 28.79
N ARG A 143 8.92 -0.76 29.11
CA ARG A 143 8.83 -1.84 28.10
C ARG A 143 7.51 -1.79 27.34
N ARG A 144 6.39 -1.50 28.02
CA ARG A 144 5.08 -1.31 27.37
C ARG A 144 5.03 -0.04 26.51
N LEU A 145 5.64 1.05 26.98
CA LEU A 145 5.81 2.28 26.21
C LEU A 145 6.62 2.02 24.93
N PHE A 146 7.72 1.28 25.05
CA PHE A 146 8.53 0.89 23.90
C PHE A 146 7.73 0.02 22.92
N ALA A 147 6.99 -1.00 23.40
CA ALA A 147 6.11 -1.82 22.57
C ALA A 147 5.09 -0.98 21.79
N ARG A 148 4.47 0.00 22.45
CA ARG A 148 3.54 0.94 21.82
C ARG A 148 4.24 1.79 20.74
N ARG A 149 5.45 2.29 21.00
CA ARG A 149 6.25 3.04 20.02
C ARG A 149 6.60 2.18 18.81
N CYS A 150 6.99 0.91 19.01
CA CYS A 150 7.25 -0.03 17.91
C CYS A 150 6.02 -0.21 17.02
N ILE A 151 4.86 -0.49 17.61
CA ILE A 151 3.61 -0.68 16.86
C ILE A 151 3.19 0.60 16.14
N LEU A 152 3.26 1.75 16.81
CA LEU A 152 2.96 3.05 16.20
C LEU A 152 3.90 3.37 15.03
N PHE A 153 5.19 3.04 15.18
CA PHE A 153 6.17 3.23 14.12
C PHE A 153 5.84 2.33 12.92
N VAL A 154 5.59 1.04 13.15
CA VAL A 154 5.14 0.10 12.11
C VAL A 154 3.91 0.62 11.39
N GLN A 155 2.91 1.07 12.15
CA GLN A 155 1.70 1.65 11.59
C GLN A 155 2.00 2.90 10.76
N ARG A 156 3.05 3.68 11.04
CA ARG A 156 3.46 4.83 10.21
C ARG A 156 4.21 4.40 8.94
N ILE A 157 5.14 3.46 9.06
CA ILE A 157 6.03 3.10 7.95
C ILE A 157 5.46 2.05 6.99
N SER A 158 4.40 1.31 7.37
CA SER A 158 3.97 0.11 6.62
C SER A 158 3.66 0.31 5.14
N LYS A 159 3.08 1.45 4.74
CA LYS A 159 2.78 1.73 3.33
C LYS A 159 4.02 2.06 2.50
N TRP A 160 5.13 2.45 3.13
CA TRP A 160 6.35 2.85 2.45
C TRP A 160 7.13 1.68 1.85
N ALA A 161 6.68 0.44 2.03
CA ALA A 161 7.21 -0.69 1.26
C ALA A 161 6.68 -0.75 -0.18
N SER A 162 5.71 0.09 -0.55
CA SER A 162 5.02 0.06 -1.84
C SER A 162 5.40 1.07 -2.95
N PRO A 163 6.37 2.01 -2.81
CA PRO A 163 6.73 2.95 -3.88
C PRO A 163 7.01 2.27 -5.23
N ASP A 164 7.81 1.19 -5.21
CA ASP A 164 8.32 0.53 -6.42
C ASP A 164 7.19 -0.03 -7.29
N MET A 165 6.09 -0.46 -6.69
CA MET A 165 4.95 -1.02 -7.43
C MET A 165 4.25 0.02 -8.27
N PHE A 166 4.07 1.24 -7.73
CA PHE A 166 3.48 2.34 -8.48
C PHE A 166 4.40 2.79 -9.62
N ALA A 167 5.72 2.74 -9.41
CA ALA A 167 6.68 2.96 -10.47
C ALA A 167 6.53 1.95 -11.60
N TYR A 168 6.46 0.64 -11.29
CA TYR A 168 6.30 -0.40 -12.30
C TYR A 168 4.99 -0.25 -13.08
N ILE A 169 3.89 0.08 -12.41
CA ILE A 169 2.60 0.33 -13.07
C ILE A 169 2.70 1.46 -14.10
N LEU A 170 3.37 2.56 -13.74
CA LEU A 170 3.57 3.67 -14.67
C LEU A 170 4.57 3.34 -15.79
N LEU A 171 5.59 2.52 -15.50
CA LEU A 171 6.57 2.05 -16.49
C LEU A 171 5.90 1.15 -17.54
N VAL A 172 4.96 0.27 -17.14
CA VAL A 172 4.15 -0.53 -18.06
C VAL A 172 3.44 0.35 -19.08
N TYR A 173 2.85 1.45 -18.62
CA TYR A 173 2.23 2.40 -19.54
C TYR A 173 3.23 3.05 -20.48
N LEU A 174 4.38 3.48 -19.96
CA LEU A 174 5.39 4.15 -20.76
C LEU A 174 5.92 3.23 -21.87
N ILE A 175 6.28 1.98 -21.54
CA ILE A 175 6.82 1.02 -22.51
C ILE A 175 5.75 0.52 -23.48
N ARG A 176 4.55 0.18 -23.01
CA ARG A 176 3.44 -0.25 -23.90
C ARG A 176 3.02 0.86 -24.87
N GLY A 177 3.19 2.12 -24.50
CA GLY A 177 2.91 3.24 -25.41
C GLY A 177 3.93 3.42 -26.52
N PHE A 178 5.04 2.66 -26.55
CA PHE A 178 5.92 2.56 -27.74
C PHE A 178 5.39 1.60 -28.81
N ASN A 179 4.22 0.98 -28.60
CA ASN A 179 3.65 0.05 -29.54
C ASN A 179 2.96 0.77 -30.72
N HIS A 180 3.75 1.03 -31.77
CA HIS A 180 3.39 1.61 -33.05
C HIS A 180 3.74 0.65 -34.21
N PRO A 181 2.99 -0.47 -34.36
CA PRO A 181 3.25 -1.41 -35.45
C PRO A 181 3.00 -0.74 -36.82
N PRO A 182 3.78 -1.10 -37.85
CA PRO A 182 4.83 -2.13 -37.85
C PRO A 182 6.22 -1.60 -37.43
N ILE A 183 6.37 -0.33 -37.10
CA ILE A 183 7.69 0.33 -36.99
C ILE A 183 8.35 0.01 -35.66
N LEU A 184 7.63 0.21 -34.56
CA LEU A 184 8.15 0.04 -33.19
C LEU A 184 7.13 -0.76 -32.39
N ASN A 185 7.59 -1.77 -31.67
CA ASN A 185 6.74 -2.61 -30.83
C ASN A 185 7.28 -2.56 -29.41
N GLY A 186 6.47 -2.01 -28.50
CA GLY A 186 6.77 -1.92 -27.07
C GLY A 186 5.89 -2.87 -26.30
N PHE A 187 6.47 -3.94 -25.77
CA PHE A 187 5.79 -4.90 -24.92
C PHE A 187 6.33 -4.80 -23.51
N MET A 188 5.45 -4.74 -22.52
CA MET A 188 5.82 -4.88 -21.12
C MET A 188 4.69 -5.56 -20.38
N ASP A 189 5.01 -6.60 -19.63
CA ASP A 189 4.06 -7.38 -18.85
C ASP A 189 4.49 -7.44 -17.38
N LEU A 190 3.51 -7.34 -16.49
CA LEU A 190 3.68 -7.59 -15.06
C LEU A 190 3.53 -9.11 -14.82
N ASP A 191 4.47 -9.72 -14.11
CA ASP A 191 4.55 -11.18 -13.93
C ASP A 191 4.21 -11.59 -12.46
N ILE A 192 4.43 -12.85 -12.10
CA ILE A 192 4.06 -13.46 -10.80
C ILE A 192 4.69 -12.72 -9.62
N GLY A 193 5.93 -12.22 -9.76
CA GLY A 193 6.61 -11.45 -8.72
C GLY A 193 5.83 -10.19 -8.35
N PHE A 194 5.28 -9.50 -9.35
CA PHE A 194 4.44 -8.31 -9.12
C PHE A 194 3.18 -8.66 -8.32
N SER A 195 2.47 -9.75 -8.66
CA SER A 195 1.27 -10.17 -7.93
C SER A 195 1.57 -10.47 -6.45
N CYS A 196 2.67 -11.19 -6.19
CA CYS A 196 3.15 -11.50 -4.85
C CYS A 196 3.48 -10.23 -4.06
N PHE A 197 4.28 -9.35 -4.65
CA PHE A 197 4.77 -8.13 -4.00
C PHE A 197 3.64 -7.10 -3.77
N ALA A 198 2.75 -6.91 -4.75
CA ALA A 198 1.52 -6.11 -4.65
C ALA A 198 0.62 -6.57 -3.52
N THR A 199 0.34 -7.87 -3.48
CA THR A 199 -0.52 -8.44 -2.45
C THR A 199 0.15 -8.33 -1.07
N PHE A 200 1.46 -8.59 -0.97
CA PHE A 200 2.22 -8.37 0.26
C PHE A 200 2.04 -6.94 0.77
N CYS A 201 2.32 -5.94 -0.06
CA CYS A 201 2.31 -4.53 0.34
C CYS A 201 0.93 -4.06 0.84
N VAL A 202 -0.16 -4.45 0.15
CA VAL A 202 -1.53 -4.12 0.56
C VAL A 202 -1.91 -4.85 1.84
N ALA A 203 -1.73 -6.17 1.90
CA ALA A 203 -2.04 -7.00 3.06
C ALA A 203 -1.24 -6.58 4.30
N SER A 204 0.04 -6.27 4.12
CA SER A 204 0.96 -5.78 5.14
C SER A 204 0.49 -4.41 5.67
N THR A 205 0.04 -3.50 4.80
CA THR A 205 -0.51 -2.21 5.22
C THR A 205 -1.81 -2.38 6.02
N ILE A 206 -2.76 -3.16 5.51
CA ILE A 206 -4.05 -3.42 6.17
C ILE A 206 -3.84 -4.12 7.52
N SER A 207 -2.96 -5.13 7.59
CA SER A 207 -2.70 -5.83 8.84
C SER A 207 -2.08 -4.94 9.91
N SER A 208 -1.23 -3.97 9.52
CA SER A 208 -0.66 -3.03 10.50
C SER A 208 -1.73 -2.21 11.23
N LEU A 209 -2.84 -1.90 10.56
CA LEU A 209 -4.01 -1.23 11.15
C LEU A 209 -4.79 -2.16 12.09
N GLY A 210 -4.78 -3.47 11.84
CA GLY A 210 -5.41 -4.47 12.71
C GLY A 210 -4.65 -4.72 14.02
N VAL A 211 -3.35 -4.35 14.09
CA VAL A 211 -2.55 -4.49 15.31
C VAL A 211 -2.95 -3.41 16.32
N ARG A 212 -3.73 -3.79 17.34
CA ARG A 212 -4.15 -2.90 18.42
C ARG A 212 -2.95 -2.37 19.21
N MET A 213 -3.02 -1.14 19.68
CA MET A 213 -2.01 -0.63 20.62
C MET A 213 -2.21 -1.25 22.01
N PRO A 214 -1.12 -1.47 22.79
CA PRO A 214 -1.24 -1.86 24.19
C PRO A 214 -2.04 -0.80 24.98
N HIS A 215 -3.02 -1.22 25.76
CA HIS A 215 -3.82 -0.31 26.59
C HIS A 215 -3.15 -0.11 27.94
N GLY A 216 -3.05 1.14 28.41
CA GLY A 216 -2.59 1.47 29.75
C GLY A 216 -3.08 2.86 30.14
N ARG A 217 -3.88 2.95 31.22
CA ARG A 217 -4.42 4.22 31.74
C ARG A 217 -3.30 5.22 32.02
N ASP A 218 -2.16 4.73 32.50
CA ASP A 218 -0.98 5.51 32.85
C ASP A 218 -0.28 6.15 31.64
N LEU A 219 -0.54 5.67 30.42
CA LEU A 219 0.16 6.12 29.21
C LEU A 219 -0.49 7.32 28.53
N VAL A 220 -1.70 7.70 28.94
CA VAL A 220 -2.44 8.85 28.37
C VAL A 220 -2.07 10.14 29.09
N ALA A 221 -1.64 10.06 30.35
CA ALA A 221 -1.38 11.21 31.20
C ALA A 221 -0.16 12.07 30.79
N ASP A 222 0.87 11.47 30.17
CA ASP A 222 2.14 12.18 29.93
C ASP A 222 2.21 12.93 28.57
N GLY A 223 1.21 12.76 27.70
CA GLY A 223 1.35 13.11 26.27
C GLY A 223 0.51 14.30 25.78
N VAL A 224 -0.42 14.81 26.58
CA VAL A 224 -1.31 15.90 26.17
C VAL A 224 -0.77 17.21 26.73
N GLY A 225 0.42 17.61 26.27
CA GLY A 225 0.77 19.03 26.31
C GLY A 225 -0.31 19.76 25.55
N GLY A 226 -1.09 20.60 26.24
CA GLY A 226 -2.17 21.38 25.63
C GLY A 226 -1.65 22.05 24.36
N ALA A 227 -2.44 22.02 23.27
CA ALA A 227 -1.93 22.51 22.00
C ALA A 227 -1.40 23.95 22.18
N PRO A 228 -0.13 24.21 21.83
CA PRO A 228 0.53 25.47 22.19
C PRO A 228 -0.09 26.72 21.55
N TRP A 229 -1.11 26.56 20.69
CA TRP A 229 -1.50 27.56 19.70
C TRP A 229 -2.93 28.08 19.83
N GLY A 230 -3.70 27.69 20.85
CA GLY A 230 -5.03 28.29 21.12
C GLY A 230 -6.01 28.30 19.92
N PHE A 231 -5.90 27.33 19.00
CA PHE A 231 -6.72 27.31 17.79
C PHE A 231 -8.19 27.11 18.14
N THR A 232 -8.99 28.15 17.89
CA THR A 232 -10.44 28.02 17.93
C THR A 232 -10.93 27.23 16.70
N PRO A 233 -12.08 26.55 16.77
CA PRO A 233 -12.56 25.67 15.68
C PRO A 233 -12.92 26.42 14.39
N LEU A 234 -13.22 27.73 14.45
CA LEU A 234 -13.59 28.53 13.29
C LEU A 234 -12.41 28.78 12.32
N PRO A 235 -11.24 29.29 12.77
CA PRO A 235 -10.03 29.37 11.94
C PRO A 235 -9.64 28.04 11.31
N VAL A 236 -9.77 26.94 12.06
CA VAL A 236 -9.44 25.59 11.57
C VAL A 236 -10.36 25.22 10.42
N LEU A 237 -11.68 25.42 10.56
CA LEU A 237 -12.64 25.17 9.48
C LEU A 237 -12.31 25.99 8.23
N VAL A 238 -12.09 27.31 8.37
CA VAL A 238 -11.78 28.19 7.23
C VAL A 238 -10.50 27.71 6.52
N LEU A 239 -9.44 27.43 7.28
CA LEU A 239 -8.18 26.95 6.71
C LEU A 239 -8.33 25.57 6.04
N THR A 240 -9.09 24.65 6.65
CA THR A 240 -9.42 23.35 6.06
C THR A 240 -10.17 23.49 4.73
N VAL A 241 -11.15 24.40 4.64
CA VAL A 241 -11.88 24.66 3.39
C VAL A 241 -10.95 25.24 2.31
N VAL A 242 -10.10 26.20 2.66
CA VAL A 242 -9.11 26.77 1.72
C VAL A 242 -8.15 25.68 1.23
N LEU A 243 -7.57 24.87 2.13
CA LEU A 243 -6.68 23.76 1.78
C LEU A 243 -7.40 22.71 0.92
N PHE A 244 -8.67 22.44 1.17
CA PHE A 244 -9.48 21.53 0.35
C PHE A 244 -9.68 22.07 -1.08
N VAL A 245 -9.98 23.35 -1.25
CA VAL A 245 -10.10 23.96 -2.59
C VAL A 245 -8.78 23.90 -3.34
N VAL A 246 -7.67 24.24 -2.68
CA VAL A 246 -6.33 24.14 -3.29
C VAL A 246 -6.03 22.69 -3.67
N PHE A 247 -6.29 21.74 -2.77
CA PHE A 247 -6.15 20.31 -3.02
C PHE A 247 -6.94 19.85 -4.25
N VAL A 248 -8.22 20.20 -4.38
CA VAL A 248 -9.06 19.79 -5.52
C VAL A 248 -8.46 20.28 -6.84
N ILE A 249 -8.03 21.54 -6.90
CA ILE A 249 -7.45 22.14 -8.11
C ILE A 249 -6.11 21.46 -8.46
N THR A 250 -5.20 21.32 -7.50
CA THR A 250 -3.88 20.75 -7.75
C THR A 250 -3.93 19.24 -7.98
N PHE A 251 -4.78 18.51 -7.27
CA PHE A 251 -5.01 17.09 -7.48
C PHE A 251 -5.57 16.82 -8.87
N TYR A 252 -6.62 17.56 -9.28
CA TYR A 252 -7.20 17.42 -10.62
C TYR A 252 -6.18 17.72 -11.73
N LYS A 253 -5.43 18.82 -11.63
CA LYS A 253 -4.37 19.13 -12.60
C LYS A 253 -3.26 18.08 -12.60
N GLY A 254 -2.82 17.62 -11.44
CA GLY A 254 -1.77 16.61 -11.30
C GLY A 254 -2.17 15.24 -11.86
N MET A 255 -3.47 14.90 -11.80
CA MET A 255 -4.02 13.68 -12.40
C MET A 255 -4.01 13.70 -13.92
N LEU A 256 -4.31 14.85 -14.53
CA LEU A 256 -4.43 15.02 -15.97
C LEU A 256 -3.08 15.30 -16.66
N LEU A 257 -2.25 16.15 -16.04
CA LEU A 257 -0.96 16.51 -16.60
C LEU A 257 0.03 15.34 -16.48
N PRO A 258 0.91 15.14 -17.48
CA PRO A 258 1.95 14.13 -17.38
C PRO A 258 2.86 14.32 -16.15
N CYS A 259 3.15 13.24 -15.43
CA CYS A 259 4.01 13.24 -14.25
C CYS A 259 5.39 12.60 -14.52
N MET A 260 5.48 11.72 -15.51
CA MET A 260 6.72 11.03 -15.90
C MET A 260 6.82 10.90 -17.42
N LYS A 261 8.04 10.94 -17.96
CA LYS A 261 8.34 10.69 -19.37
C LYS A 261 9.37 9.59 -19.52
N LEU A 262 9.25 8.85 -20.62
CA LEU A 262 10.25 7.92 -21.14
C LEU A 262 10.64 8.38 -22.55
N ARG A 263 11.94 8.50 -22.80
CA ARG A 263 12.51 8.80 -24.12
C ARG A 263 13.57 7.76 -24.44
N LEU A 264 13.60 7.27 -25.68
CA LEU A 264 14.75 6.53 -26.18
C LEU A 264 15.64 7.48 -26.98
N GLU A 265 16.87 7.64 -26.54
CA GLU A 265 17.92 8.38 -27.24
C GLU A 265 18.70 7.41 -28.12
N LEU A 266 18.43 7.47 -29.41
CA LEU A 266 18.99 6.55 -30.40
C LEU A 266 20.52 6.66 -30.49
N ASP A 267 21.07 7.88 -30.41
CA ASP A 267 22.52 8.08 -30.45
C ASP A 267 23.23 7.34 -29.32
N SER A 268 22.63 7.33 -28.12
CA SER A 268 23.15 6.60 -26.96
C SER A 268 23.02 5.09 -27.15
N LEU A 269 21.93 4.60 -27.77
CA LEU A 269 21.76 3.18 -28.14
C LEU A 269 22.77 2.69 -29.20
N PHE A 270 23.10 3.53 -30.18
CA PHE A 270 24.16 3.24 -31.16
C PHE A 270 25.55 3.28 -30.50
N ALA A 271 25.78 4.26 -29.62
CA ALA A 271 27.06 4.40 -28.92
C ALA A 271 27.32 3.28 -27.92
N SER A 272 26.27 2.73 -27.29
CA SER A 272 26.38 1.56 -26.41
C SER A 272 26.55 0.25 -27.18
N GLY A 273 26.31 0.24 -28.50
CA GLY A 273 26.37 -0.95 -29.34
C GLY A 273 25.16 -1.87 -29.19
N GLU A 274 24.05 -1.40 -28.62
CA GLU A 274 22.79 -2.15 -28.54
C GLU A 274 22.11 -2.25 -29.91
N ILE A 275 22.34 -1.24 -30.77
CA ILE A 275 21.87 -1.23 -32.16
C ILE A 275 23.08 -1.17 -33.09
N ASP A 276 23.05 -1.95 -34.18
CA ASP A 276 24.09 -1.93 -35.21
C ASP A 276 24.16 -0.53 -35.85
N PRO A 277 25.33 0.15 -35.86
CA PRO A 277 25.49 1.47 -36.46
C PRO A 277 25.07 1.55 -37.94
N SER A 278 25.09 0.44 -38.68
CA SER A 278 24.65 0.39 -40.08
C SER A 278 23.16 0.67 -40.26
N LEU A 279 22.37 0.53 -39.19
CA LEU A 279 20.92 0.78 -39.20
C LEU A 279 20.55 2.21 -38.85
N LYS A 280 21.54 3.07 -38.54
CA LYS A 280 21.29 4.46 -38.13
C LYS A 280 20.44 5.25 -39.13
N GLU A 281 20.80 5.22 -40.41
CA GLU A 281 20.04 5.93 -41.45
C GLU A 281 18.61 5.40 -41.59
N VAL A 282 18.41 4.09 -41.43
CA VAL A 282 17.07 3.47 -41.49
C VAL A 282 16.23 3.91 -40.30
N VAL A 283 16.78 3.82 -39.09
CA VAL A 283 16.08 4.19 -37.83
C VAL A 283 15.71 5.67 -37.83
N GLU A 284 16.63 6.54 -38.28
CA GLU A 284 16.38 7.98 -38.42
C GLU A 284 15.32 8.27 -39.50
N SER A 285 15.38 7.59 -40.65
CA SER A 285 14.41 7.76 -41.75
C SER A 285 12.99 7.33 -41.37
N LEU A 286 12.86 6.38 -40.45
CA LEU A 286 11.57 5.88 -39.96
C LEU A 286 10.94 6.78 -38.88
N GLY A 287 11.63 7.84 -38.43
CA GLY A 287 11.12 8.75 -37.40
C GLY A 287 10.94 8.06 -36.03
N ILE A 288 11.72 7.01 -35.74
CA ILE A 288 11.58 6.21 -34.51
C ILE A 288 11.76 7.07 -33.27
N GLN A 289 12.59 8.12 -33.32
CA GLN A 289 12.83 9.01 -32.18
C GLN A 289 11.55 9.72 -31.69
N GLU A 290 10.66 10.12 -32.61
CA GLU A 290 9.40 10.76 -32.25
C GLU A 290 8.40 9.74 -31.68
N MET A 291 8.41 8.51 -32.19
CA MET A 291 7.58 7.41 -31.70
C MET A 291 8.08 6.84 -30.36
N ALA A 292 9.38 6.95 -30.11
CA ALA A 292 10.03 6.54 -28.87
C ALA A 292 9.96 7.61 -27.76
N ALA A 293 8.94 8.48 -27.83
CA ALA A 293 8.68 9.50 -26.85
C ALA A 293 7.28 9.35 -26.24
N ASN A 294 7.22 8.82 -25.02
CA ASN A 294 5.96 8.63 -24.32
C ASN A 294 5.91 9.38 -22.98
N ASN A 295 4.74 9.91 -22.66
CA ASN A 295 4.45 10.66 -21.45
C ASN A 295 3.29 9.99 -20.73
N VAL A 296 3.39 9.85 -19.41
CA VAL A 296 2.32 9.26 -18.60
C VAL A 296 1.78 10.25 -17.59
N SER A 297 0.45 10.35 -17.52
CA SER A 297 -0.29 10.93 -16.41
C SER A 297 -0.99 9.81 -15.63
N ILE A 298 -1.36 10.06 -14.37
CA ILE A 298 -2.06 9.05 -13.55
C ILE A 298 -3.40 8.68 -14.20
N TRP A 299 -4.10 9.66 -14.77
CA TRP A 299 -5.38 9.43 -15.45
C TRP A 299 -5.21 8.51 -16.66
N ASN A 300 -4.30 8.83 -17.59
CA ASN A 300 -4.09 8.04 -18.80
C ASN A 300 -3.61 6.61 -18.47
N CYS A 301 -2.76 6.47 -17.46
CA CYS A 301 -2.34 5.16 -16.96
C CYS A 301 -3.54 4.36 -16.45
N THR A 302 -4.40 4.98 -15.64
CA THR A 302 -5.58 4.32 -15.06
C THR A 302 -6.58 3.89 -16.13
N THR A 303 -6.84 4.74 -17.13
CA THR A 303 -7.74 4.39 -18.24
C THR A 303 -7.15 3.28 -19.12
N ALA A 304 -5.85 3.33 -19.42
CA ALA A 304 -5.21 2.28 -20.20
C ALA A 304 -5.17 0.94 -19.46
N LEU A 305 -4.93 0.93 -18.16
CA LEU A 305 -5.02 -0.27 -17.33
C LEU A 305 -6.41 -0.90 -17.42
N TRP A 306 -7.47 -0.09 -17.37
CA TRP A 306 -8.85 -0.56 -17.55
C TRP A 306 -9.04 -1.21 -18.93
N ASP A 307 -8.52 -0.59 -19.98
CA ASP A 307 -8.61 -1.08 -21.37
C ASP A 307 -7.74 -2.33 -21.65
N TRP A 308 -6.84 -2.69 -20.73
CA TRP A 308 -6.03 -3.92 -20.79
C TRP A 308 -6.60 -5.08 -19.95
N ILE A 309 -7.60 -4.83 -19.11
CA ILE A 309 -8.25 -5.89 -18.31
C ILE A 309 -9.05 -6.85 -19.19
N PRO A 310 -10.02 -6.39 -20.01
CA PRO A 310 -10.84 -7.31 -20.78
C PRO A 310 -10.01 -7.96 -21.88
N PRO A 311 -10.34 -9.21 -22.26
CA PRO A 311 -9.79 -9.79 -23.47
C PRO A 311 -10.19 -8.89 -24.64
N ARG A 312 -9.21 -8.30 -25.31
CA ARG A 312 -9.46 -7.57 -26.56
C ARG A 312 -9.84 -8.63 -27.59
N GLY A 313 -11.06 -8.53 -28.12
CA GLY A 313 -11.49 -9.42 -29.18
C GLY A 313 -10.45 -9.44 -30.29
N VAL A 314 -10.12 -10.65 -30.75
CA VAL A 314 -9.18 -10.91 -31.84
C VAL A 314 -9.46 -9.95 -32.99
N ASP A 315 -8.54 -9.04 -33.30
CA ASP A 315 -8.61 -8.32 -34.56
C ASP A 315 -8.29 -9.34 -35.65
N PRO A 316 -9.26 -9.72 -36.50
CA PRO A 316 -9.04 -10.72 -37.53
C PRO A 316 -7.97 -10.31 -38.55
N ASN A 317 -7.58 -9.03 -38.59
CA ASN A 317 -6.56 -8.51 -39.48
C ASN A 317 -5.17 -8.38 -38.83
N ASP A 318 -5.04 -8.63 -37.52
CA ASP A 318 -3.75 -8.66 -36.86
C ASP A 318 -3.22 -10.11 -36.81
N PRO A 319 -2.29 -10.51 -37.70
CA PRO A 319 -1.70 -11.85 -37.70
C PRO A 319 -0.92 -12.15 -36.40
N TRP A 320 -0.60 -11.14 -35.60
CA TRP A 320 0.00 -11.28 -34.27
C TRP A 320 -1.02 -11.39 -33.14
N SER A 321 -2.32 -11.19 -33.41
CA SER A 321 -3.43 -11.42 -32.47
C SER A 321 -3.73 -12.91 -32.21
N THR A 322 -2.76 -13.79 -32.43
CA THR A 322 -2.82 -15.23 -32.09
C THR A 322 -2.67 -15.49 -30.59
N ALA A 323 -2.36 -14.46 -29.80
CA ALA A 323 -2.40 -14.50 -28.34
C ALA A 323 -3.86 -14.53 -27.86
N LYS A 324 -4.40 -15.75 -27.72
CA LYS A 324 -5.64 -16.09 -27.01
C LYS A 324 -6.00 -15.06 -25.93
N ASP A 325 -7.25 -14.61 -26.02
CA ASP A 325 -8.08 -13.80 -25.14
C ASP A 325 -7.93 -14.09 -23.62
N TYR A 326 -6.81 -13.74 -23.00
CA TYR A 326 -6.67 -13.84 -21.55
C TYR A 326 -6.78 -12.46 -20.90
N TRP A 327 -7.65 -12.38 -19.90
CA TRP A 327 -7.72 -11.26 -18.97
C TRP A 327 -6.34 -11.01 -18.36
N GLU A 328 -5.93 -9.76 -18.13
CA GLU A 328 -4.68 -9.48 -17.43
C GLU A 328 -4.95 -9.20 -15.94
N VAL A 329 -4.87 -10.23 -15.09
CA VAL A 329 -5.17 -10.09 -13.65
C VAL A 329 -4.23 -9.08 -12.98
N ASN A 330 -2.97 -9.01 -13.42
CA ASN A 330 -2.03 -8.00 -12.91
C ASN A 330 -2.41 -6.57 -13.31
N SER A 331 -2.97 -6.37 -14.50
CA SER A 331 -3.53 -5.08 -14.92
C SER A 331 -4.75 -4.70 -14.07
N LEU A 332 -5.59 -5.68 -13.67
CA LEU A 332 -6.67 -5.46 -12.70
C LEU A 332 -6.14 -5.09 -11.31
N ILE A 333 -5.10 -5.77 -10.80
CA ILE A 333 -4.47 -5.42 -9.52
C ILE A 333 -3.92 -3.98 -9.59
N ALA A 334 -3.17 -3.66 -10.64
CA ALA A 334 -2.63 -2.32 -10.87
C ALA A 334 -3.74 -1.25 -10.94
N PHE A 335 -4.83 -1.54 -11.64
CA PHE A 335 -6.00 -0.66 -11.72
C PHE A 335 -6.62 -0.41 -10.34
N ILE A 336 -6.76 -1.44 -9.50
CA ILE A 336 -7.26 -1.30 -8.13
C ILE A 336 -6.31 -0.46 -7.28
N LEU A 337 -4.99 -0.70 -7.37
CA LEU A 337 -3.99 0.08 -6.64
C LEU A 337 -4.08 1.57 -7.00
N MET A 338 -4.18 1.91 -8.29
CA MET A 338 -4.30 3.29 -8.75
C MET A 338 -5.65 3.90 -8.39
N THR A 339 -6.75 3.26 -8.74
CA THR A 339 -8.09 3.82 -8.58
C THR A 339 -8.54 3.88 -7.12
N VAL A 340 -8.30 2.81 -6.36
CA VAL A 340 -8.79 2.72 -4.97
C VAL A 340 -7.79 3.36 -4.00
N LEU A 341 -6.52 2.95 -4.03
CA LEU A 341 -5.56 3.36 -2.99
C LEU A 341 -4.96 4.75 -3.24
N VAL A 342 -4.71 5.11 -4.51
CA VAL A 342 -4.12 6.42 -4.86
C VAL A 342 -5.20 7.48 -5.08
N ILE A 343 -6.28 7.17 -5.77
CA ILE A 343 -7.30 8.20 -6.11
C ILE A 343 -8.42 8.24 -5.07
N SER A 344 -9.18 7.16 -4.92
CA SER A 344 -10.43 7.16 -4.15
C SER A 344 -10.19 7.42 -2.67
N PHE A 345 -9.23 6.74 -2.03
CA PHE A 345 -8.96 6.95 -0.60
C PHE A 345 -8.39 8.33 -0.28
N THR A 346 -7.62 8.95 -1.18
CA THR A 346 -7.14 10.32 -1.00
C THR A 346 -8.30 11.33 -1.06
N ILE A 347 -9.20 11.18 -2.04
CA ILE A 347 -10.41 12.02 -2.15
C ILE A 347 -11.32 11.82 -0.92
N LEU A 348 -11.61 10.57 -0.56
CA LEU A 348 -12.47 10.24 0.58
C LEU A 348 -11.90 10.80 1.88
N ASP A 349 -10.59 10.64 2.14
CA ASP A 349 -10.00 11.19 3.36
C ASP A 349 -10.15 12.71 3.44
N MET A 350 -9.91 13.42 2.33
CA MET A 350 -10.10 14.87 2.27
C MET A 350 -11.55 15.29 2.51
N LEU A 351 -12.52 14.58 1.95
CA LEU A 351 -13.95 14.83 2.22
C LEU A 351 -14.30 14.59 3.70
N PHE A 352 -13.80 13.51 4.29
CA PHE A 352 -14.02 13.21 5.71
C PHE A 352 -13.36 14.24 6.62
N LEU A 353 -12.17 14.75 6.28
CA LEU A 353 -11.50 15.80 7.06
C LEU A 353 -12.30 17.11 7.08
N VAL A 354 -12.86 17.52 5.93
CA VAL A 354 -13.75 18.69 5.86
C VAL A 354 -15.03 18.45 6.66
N ALA A 355 -15.66 17.29 6.52
CA ALA A 355 -16.85 16.93 7.29
C ALA A 355 -16.59 16.94 8.80
N MET A 356 -15.42 16.47 9.24
CA MET A 356 -15.00 16.53 10.64
C MET A 356 -14.76 17.96 11.12
N ALA A 357 -14.14 18.82 10.32
CA ALA A 357 -13.98 20.23 10.67
C ALA A 357 -15.34 20.93 10.85
N VAL A 358 -16.30 20.68 9.96
CA VAL A 358 -17.67 21.21 10.07
C VAL A 358 -18.37 20.66 11.32
N TYR A 359 -18.27 19.36 11.56
CA TYR A 359 -18.89 18.71 12.71
C TYR A 359 -18.34 19.27 14.04
N MET A 360 -17.01 19.43 14.17
CA MET A 360 -16.40 20.01 15.37
C MET A 360 -16.82 21.47 15.58
N GLN A 361 -16.99 22.24 14.51
CA GLN A 361 -17.51 23.61 14.59
C GLN A 361 -18.96 23.66 15.08
N MET A 362 -19.80 22.72 14.64
CA MET A 362 -21.22 22.64 15.04
C MET A 362 -21.40 22.08 16.45
N TYR A 363 -20.64 21.06 16.84
CA TYR A 363 -20.82 20.28 18.06
C TYR A 363 -19.60 20.36 18.98
N ARG A 364 -19.19 21.58 19.35
CA ARG A 364 -18.00 21.98 20.16
C ARG A 364 -17.65 21.13 21.41
N HIS A 365 -18.47 20.16 21.79
CA HIS A 365 -18.30 19.33 22.99
C HIS A 365 -18.39 17.80 22.76
N ARG A 366 -18.57 17.31 21.52
CA ARG A 366 -18.62 15.86 21.28
C ARG A 366 -17.57 15.44 20.27
N LEU A 367 -16.66 14.58 20.70
CA LEU A 367 -15.73 13.93 19.79
C LEU A 367 -16.49 13.02 18.82
N PRO A 368 -16.30 13.22 17.51
CA PRO A 368 -16.80 12.27 16.55
C PRO A 368 -16.12 10.92 16.78
N HIS A 369 -16.91 9.86 16.96
CA HIS A 369 -16.40 8.49 16.92
C HIS A 369 -15.73 8.17 15.57
N SER A 370 -15.93 9.00 14.55
CA SER A 370 -15.36 8.89 13.20
C SER A 370 -13.89 9.32 13.07
N ILE A 371 -13.19 9.77 14.13
CA ILE A 371 -11.73 10.02 14.03
C ILE A 371 -10.94 8.74 13.66
N GLY A 372 -11.47 7.57 14.03
CA GLY A 372 -10.90 6.29 13.61
C GLY A 372 -10.95 6.10 12.09
N ILE A 373 -11.98 6.64 11.43
CA ILE A 373 -12.17 6.52 9.98
C ILE A 373 -11.14 7.38 9.23
N THR A 374 -10.91 8.62 9.66
CA THR A 374 -9.88 9.48 9.04
C THR A 374 -8.48 8.90 9.24
N HIS A 375 -8.18 8.33 10.42
CA HIS A 375 -6.93 7.60 10.63
C HIS A 375 -6.76 6.41 9.68
N PHE A 376 -7.84 5.65 9.45
CA PHE A 376 -7.83 4.52 8.51
C PHE A 376 -7.63 5.01 7.06
N LEU A 377 -8.44 5.97 6.60
CA LEU A 377 -8.39 6.49 5.24
C LEU A 377 -7.03 7.13 4.93
N ARG A 378 -6.49 7.94 5.85
CA ARG A 378 -5.14 8.52 5.71
C ARG A 378 -4.06 7.45 5.56
N LYS A 379 -4.22 6.32 6.25
CA LYS A 379 -3.27 5.21 6.16
C LYS A 379 -3.34 4.48 4.82
N MET A 380 -4.55 4.36 4.28
CA MET A 380 -4.82 3.66 3.03
C MET A 380 -4.62 4.55 1.79
N SER A 381 -4.66 5.88 1.94
CA SER A 381 -4.28 6.85 0.92
C SER A 381 -2.79 6.70 0.58
N MET A 382 -2.49 6.30 -0.66
CA MET A 382 -1.14 6.01 -1.16
C MET A 382 -0.64 7.03 -2.21
N LEU A 383 -1.23 8.23 -2.27
CA LEU A 383 -0.74 9.28 -3.17
C LEU A 383 0.74 9.64 -2.90
N ASP A 384 1.13 9.83 -1.63
CA ASP A 384 2.52 10.06 -1.22
C ASP A 384 3.49 8.95 -1.66
N VAL A 385 3.06 7.70 -1.49
CA VAL A 385 3.83 6.53 -1.91
C VAL A 385 3.96 6.46 -3.43
N CYS A 386 2.90 6.76 -4.18
CA CYS A 386 2.93 6.83 -5.64
C CYS A 386 3.89 7.92 -6.14
N ILE A 387 3.82 9.13 -5.57
CA ILE A 387 4.75 10.23 -5.88
C ILE A 387 6.19 9.80 -5.61
N THR A 388 6.42 9.15 -4.46
CA THR A 388 7.76 8.64 -4.09
C THR A 388 8.22 7.57 -5.07
N GLY A 389 7.35 6.66 -5.52
CA GLY A 389 7.66 5.67 -6.54
C GLY A 389 8.18 6.31 -7.84
N VAL A 390 7.50 7.37 -8.31
CA VAL A 390 7.97 8.14 -9.49
C VAL A 390 9.35 8.75 -9.25
N PHE A 391 9.61 9.32 -8.08
CA PHE A 391 10.95 9.85 -7.78
C PHE A 391 12.01 8.76 -7.75
N VAL A 392 11.73 7.63 -7.09
CA VAL A 392 12.67 6.50 -6.97
C VAL A 392 13.01 5.94 -8.34
N ILE A 393 12.02 5.72 -9.21
CA ILE A 393 12.28 5.13 -10.53
C ILE A 393 13.01 6.08 -11.49
N ILE A 394 12.82 7.39 -11.35
CA ILE A 394 13.61 8.37 -12.12
C ILE A 394 15.06 8.36 -11.66
N LEU A 395 15.32 8.28 -10.34
CA LEU A 395 16.69 8.19 -9.81
C LEU A 395 17.35 6.86 -10.17
N ALA A 396 16.61 5.75 -10.10
CA ALA A 396 17.09 4.44 -10.52
C ALA A 396 17.35 4.41 -12.04
N GLY A 397 16.44 4.99 -12.82
CA GLY A 397 16.49 5.06 -14.28
C GLY A 397 17.69 5.81 -14.85
N GLY A 398 18.34 6.66 -14.06
CA GLY A 398 19.57 7.35 -14.48
C GLY A 398 20.71 6.41 -14.88
N ILE A 399 20.70 5.13 -14.44
CA ILE A 399 21.71 4.16 -14.92
C ILE A 399 21.55 3.81 -16.40
N TYR A 400 20.31 3.87 -16.91
CA TYR A 400 20.01 3.48 -18.28
C TYR A 400 20.15 4.65 -19.26
N GLU A 401 20.50 5.85 -18.80
CA GLU A 401 20.77 7.00 -19.67
C GLU A 401 21.88 6.68 -20.67
N LYS A 402 22.91 5.93 -20.24
CA LYS A 402 23.99 5.45 -21.13
C LYS A 402 23.53 4.39 -22.12
N SER A 403 22.48 3.65 -21.79
CA SER A 403 21.81 2.71 -22.70
C SER A 403 20.72 3.41 -23.53
N GLY A 404 20.70 4.75 -23.54
CA GLY A 404 19.73 5.55 -24.27
C GLY A 404 18.30 5.51 -23.73
N VAL A 405 18.07 5.01 -22.52
CA VAL A 405 16.74 5.07 -21.89
C VAL A 405 16.71 6.22 -20.90
N GLN A 406 16.05 7.31 -21.27
CA GLN A 406 15.93 8.51 -20.43
C GLN A 406 14.57 8.56 -19.75
N LEU A 407 14.57 8.42 -18.42
CA LEU A 407 13.41 8.69 -17.57
C LEU A 407 13.46 10.12 -17.04
N GLY A 408 12.34 10.84 -17.10
CA GLY A 408 12.28 12.24 -16.69
C GLY A 408 11.04 12.60 -15.91
N ARG A 409 11.20 13.59 -15.04
CA ARG A 409 10.12 14.21 -14.25
C ARG A 409 9.36 15.22 -15.10
N LEU A 410 8.03 15.26 -14.97
CA LEU A 410 7.17 16.27 -15.59
C LEU A 410 6.34 17.05 -14.56
N GLU A 411 5.68 18.11 -15.02
CA GLU A 411 5.00 19.09 -14.16
C GLU A 411 3.84 18.50 -13.34
N GLY A 412 3.15 17.47 -13.85
CA GLY A 412 2.06 16.81 -13.12
C GLY A 412 2.49 16.33 -11.74
N LEU A 413 3.76 15.91 -11.58
CA LEU A 413 4.30 15.48 -10.29
C LEU A 413 4.37 16.62 -9.26
N ASN A 414 4.64 17.86 -9.68
CA ASN A 414 4.64 19.01 -8.78
C ASN A 414 3.23 19.29 -8.24
N TYR A 415 2.22 19.24 -9.11
CA TYR A 415 0.84 19.45 -8.72
C TYR A 415 0.36 18.39 -7.73
N LEU A 416 0.71 17.12 -7.96
CA LEU A 416 0.42 16.01 -7.03
C LEU A 416 1.13 16.20 -5.67
N LEU A 417 2.37 16.68 -5.66
CA LEU A 417 3.10 16.98 -4.43
C LEU A 417 2.43 18.10 -3.62
N VAL A 418 1.97 19.16 -4.28
CA VAL A 418 1.23 20.24 -3.62
C VAL A 418 -0.12 19.74 -3.09
N ALA A 419 -0.81 18.88 -3.83
CA ALA A 419 -2.03 18.23 -3.35
C ALA A 419 -1.77 17.41 -2.07
N GLU A 420 -0.76 16.54 -2.08
CA GLU A 420 -0.41 15.73 -0.91
C GLU A 420 0.01 16.58 0.29
N LEU A 421 0.71 17.70 0.06
CA LEU A 421 1.04 18.67 1.12
C LEU A 421 -0.22 19.28 1.75
N CYS A 422 -1.19 19.71 0.93
CA CYS A 422 -2.47 20.23 1.42
C CYS A 422 -3.23 19.16 2.21
N HIS A 423 -3.19 17.91 1.75
CA HIS A 423 -3.78 16.77 2.44
C HIS A 423 -3.14 16.53 3.81
N TYR A 424 -1.80 16.51 3.89
CA TYR A 424 -1.06 16.41 5.16
C TYR A 424 -1.41 17.53 6.14
N LEU A 425 -1.42 18.78 5.67
CA LEU A 425 -1.73 19.96 6.50
C LEU A 425 -3.17 19.91 7.03
N CYS A 426 -4.13 19.59 6.16
CA CYS A 426 -5.53 19.45 6.54
C CYS A 426 -5.71 18.37 7.62
N TYR A 427 -5.11 17.19 7.41
CA TYR A 427 -5.14 16.10 8.38
C TYR A 427 -4.52 16.53 9.72
N PHE A 428 -3.38 17.22 9.70
CA PHE A 428 -2.71 17.72 10.90
C PHE A 428 -3.59 18.70 11.67
N LEU A 429 -4.16 19.71 11.00
CA LEU A 429 -5.02 20.72 11.61
C LEU A 429 -6.25 20.09 12.28
N VAL A 430 -7.00 19.27 11.54
CA VAL A 430 -8.22 18.61 12.04
C VAL A 430 -7.89 17.66 13.20
N SER A 431 -6.80 16.88 13.10
CA SER A 431 -6.38 15.96 14.15
C SER A 431 -5.92 16.68 15.43
N MET A 432 -5.26 17.83 15.29
CA MET A 432 -4.81 18.63 16.42
C MET A 432 -6.00 19.24 17.17
N THR A 433 -6.97 19.82 16.45
CA THR A 433 -8.20 20.38 17.08
C THR A 433 -8.99 19.31 17.81
N ALA A 434 -9.18 18.13 17.20
CA ALA A 434 -9.89 17.02 17.84
C ALA A 434 -9.23 16.56 19.15
N ARG A 435 -7.90 16.71 19.29
CA ARG A 435 -7.19 16.37 20.53
C ARG A 435 -7.32 17.44 21.62
N CYS A 436 -7.54 18.71 21.25
CA CYS A 436 -7.66 19.83 22.19
C CYS A 436 -9.00 19.82 22.92
N ASP A 437 -10.07 19.44 22.23
CA ASP A 437 -11.44 19.43 22.76
C ASP A 437 -11.71 18.30 23.77
N HIS A 438 -10.66 17.55 24.15
CA HIS A 438 -10.70 16.58 25.24
C HIS A 438 -9.87 17.06 26.45
N PRO A 439 -10.18 18.21 27.07
CA PRO A 439 -9.64 18.50 28.38
C PRO A 439 -10.25 17.48 29.34
N HIS A 440 -9.41 16.63 29.91
CA HIS A 440 -9.68 15.69 31.00
C HIS A 440 -11.13 15.73 31.48
N GLY A 441 -11.99 14.93 30.82
CA GLY A 441 -13.30 14.61 31.32
C GLY A 441 -13.09 13.90 32.65
N ILE A 442 -13.05 14.70 33.71
CA ILE A 442 -13.49 14.38 35.04
C ILE A 442 -12.95 13.02 35.48
N SER A 443 -11.69 13.05 35.94
CA SER A 443 -11.35 12.28 37.13
C SER A 443 -12.32 12.72 38.24
N ASN A 444 -13.54 12.19 38.22
CA ASN A 444 -14.44 12.19 39.37
C ASN A 444 -13.74 11.30 40.39
N GLY A 445 -12.83 11.94 41.13
CA GLY A 445 -12.50 11.60 42.50
C GLY A 445 -13.64 11.93 43.46
N GLU A 446 -14.88 12.07 42.97
CA GLU A 446 -16.09 12.09 43.79
C GLU A 446 -16.82 10.76 43.59
N GLY A 447 -16.65 9.84 44.54
CA GLY A 447 -17.47 8.62 44.60
C GLY A 447 -16.72 7.29 44.71
N ALA A 448 -15.53 7.26 45.31
CA ALA A 448 -15.31 6.17 46.25
C ALA A 448 -16.47 6.26 47.26
N LYS A 449 -17.46 5.36 47.16
CA LYS A 449 -18.31 5.02 48.30
C LYS A 449 -17.51 4.04 49.16
N PRO A 450 -16.89 4.45 50.28
CA PRO A 450 -16.61 3.51 51.36
C PRO A 450 -17.97 3.23 52.01
N GLY A 451 -18.62 2.13 51.66
CA GLY A 451 -19.95 1.88 52.19
C GLY A 451 -20.70 0.73 51.54
N TYR A 452 -20.14 -0.46 51.61
CA TYR A 452 -20.97 -1.63 51.88
C TYR A 452 -20.38 -2.34 53.10
N THR A 453 -20.57 -1.71 54.26
CA THR A 453 -20.56 -2.38 55.55
C THR A 453 -21.69 -3.40 55.47
N ARG A 454 -21.32 -4.66 55.20
CA ARG A 454 -22.18 -5.81 55.45
C ARG A 454 -22.12 -6.02 56.97
N GLN A 455 -23.05 -5.43 57.69
CA GLN A 455 -23.36 -5.80 59.07
C GLN A 455 -24.86 -6.09 59.18
N ASP A 456 -25.08 -7.35 59.52
CA ASP A 456 -26.03 -7.86 60.51
C ASP A 456 -27.47 -8.15 60.08
N GLY A 457 -27.86 -9.38 60.40
CA GLY A 457 -29.18 -9.96 60.20
C GLY A 457 -29.13 -11.50 60.31
N GLU A 458 -28.63 -12.01 61.42
CA GLU A 458 -29.07 -13.29 61.99
C GLU A 458 -30.59 -13.24 62.20
N ASP A 459 -31.31 -14.28 61.75
CA ASP A 459 -32.26 -15.04 62.58
C ASP A 459 -33.11 -15.99 61.72
N GLY A 460 -33.23 -17.24 62.17
CA GLY A 460 -34.49 -17.98 62.06
C GLY A 460 -34.61 -19.05 60.96
N ASP A 461 -33.95 -20.19 61.19
CA ASP A 461 -34.61 -21.49 61.43
C ASP A 461 -35.80 -21.93 60.53
N SER A 462 -35.62 -23.02 59.76
CA SER A 462 -36.62 -24.09 59.55
C SER A 462 -36.15 -25.14 58.54
N ALA A 463 -35.71 -26.29 59.07
CA ALA A 463 -35.97 -27.68 58.67
C ALA A 463 -36.39 -28.04 57.22
N LYS A 464 -35.64 -28.98 56.64
CA LYS A 464 -36.00 -30.20 55.86
C LYS A 464 -34.73 -30.68 55.16
N GLU A 465 -33.97 -31.65 55.64
CA GLU A 465 -34.28 -33.09 55.77
C GLU A 465 -35.00 -33.64 54.53
N TYR A 466 -34.21 -34.14 53.57
CA TYR A 466 -34.49 -35.35 52.80
C TYR A 466 -33.15 -36.04 52.52
N ASP A 467 -33.02 -37.21 53.14
CA ASP A 467 -32.08 -38.28 52.85
C ASP A 467 -32.75 -39.27 51.86
N GLU A 468 -31.98 -40.27 51.40
CA GLU A 468 -32.32 -41.42 50.52
C GLU A 468 -32.25 -41.16 49.00
N THR A 469 -31.22 -41.61 48.25
CA THR A 469 -30.63 -42.95 47.92
C THR A 469 -31.13 -43.53 46.59
N ASP A 470 -30.18 -44.18 45.91
CA ASP A 470 -30.30 -45.18 44.83
C ASP A 470 -30.63 -44.66 43.41
N SER A 471 -30.11 -45.22 42.31
CA SER A 471 -29.04 -46.18 41.97
C SER A 471 -29.05 -46.29 40.43
N GLU A 472 -28.10 -47.05 39.87
CA GLU A 472 -28.09 -47.61 38.49
C GLU A 472 -27.68 -46.66 37.34
N THR A 473 -26.52 -46.74 36.67
CA THR A 473 -25.81 -47.84 35.97
C THR A 473 -26.71 -48.74 35.13
N ASP A 474 -26.62 -48.58 33.80
CA ASP A 474 -26.33 -49.65 32.81
C ASP A 474 -26.00 -48.99 31.45
N VAL A 475 -24.78 -49.15 30.90
CA VAL A 475 -24.28 -50.23 30.00
C VAL A 475 -24.79 -50.10 28.55
N GLU A 476 -23.89 -49.71 27.63
CA GLU A 476 -23.31 -50.59 26.60
C GLU A 476 -21.94 -50.06 26.13
#